data_AF-A0A1T4KMP6-F1
#
_entry.id   AF-A0A1T4KMP6-F1
#
_cell.length_a   1.000
_cell.length_b   1.000
_cell.length_c   1.000
_cell.angle_alpha   90.00
_cell.angle_beta   90.00
_cell.angle_gamma   90.00
#
_symmetry.space_group_name_H-M   'P 1'
#
loop_
_entity.id
_entity.type
_entity.pdbx_description
1 polymer ?
#
loop_
_entity_poly.entity_id
_entity_poly.type
_entity_poly.pdbx_seq_one_letter_code
_entity_poly.pdbx_strand_id
1 'polypeptide(L)'
;MAAEYIQALIDSREKDDDSIFIDFMLNLHAKHLQKEIEQFKASMSENNEKMVDKSLLKLEMVDKWSVKPTLAEKLVDILHFMSDKSQITTEELVRHFDFAPTTAKRYLRQLTEFGYLEAMGGNKNRCYKLKEGELY
;
A
#
# COMPACT_ATOMS: atom_id res chain seq x y z
N MET A 1 33.51 -8.45 -6.00
CA MET A 1 33.35 -7.30 -6.93
C MET A 1 34.65 -6.78 -7.52
N ALA A 2 35.56 -6.12 -6.78
CA ALA A 2 36.77 -5.55 -7.40
C ALA A 2 37.69 -6.62 -8.05
N ALA A 3 37.86 -7.76 -7.39
CA ALA A 3 38.64 -8.89 -7.94
C ALA A 3 38.00 -9.51 -9.20
N GLU A 4 36.67 -9.69 -9.20
CA GLU A 4 35.93 -10.24 -10.35
C GLU A 4 35.90 -9.27 -11.55
N TYR A 5 35.82 -7.97 -11.29
CA TYR A 5 35.90 -6.93 -12.32
C TYR A 5 37.26 -6.95 -13.02
N ILE A 6 38.35 -7.04 -12.23
CA ILE A 6 39.71 -7.13 -12.77
C ILE A 6 39.87 -8.44 -13.55
N GLN A 7 39.33 -9.55 -13.06
CA GLN A 7 39.40 -10.83 -13.77
C GLN A 7 38.65 -10.78 -15.11
N ALA A 8 37.45 -10.18 -15.16
CA ALA A 8 36.69 -10.04 -16.40
C ALA A 8 37.44 -9.18 -17.45
N LEU A 9 38.17 -8.15 -17.02
CA LEU A 9 39.04 -7.36 -17.90
C LEU A 9 40.25 -8.17 -18.40
N ILE A 10 40.88 -8.95 -17.53
CA ILE A 10 42.00 -9.82 -17.89
C ILE A 10 41.54 -10.86 -18.91
N ASP A 11 40.42 -11.55 -18.63
CA ASP A 11 39.89 -12.60 -19.49
C ASP A 11 39.47 -12.07 -20.86
N SER A 12 38.82 -10.90 -20.90
CA SER A 12 38.44 -10.23 -22.14
C SER A 12 39.67 -9.90 -23.00
N ARG A 13 40.73 -9.39 -22.36
CA ARG A 13 42.00 -9.10 -23.05
C ARG A 13 42.72 -10.37 -23.52
N GLU A 14 42.78 -11.41 -22.69
CA GLU A 14 43.50 -12.65 -23.02
C GLU A 14 42.82 -13.43 -24.15
N LYS A 15 41.49 -13.32 -24.25
CA LYS A 15 40.68 -14.01 -25.26
C LYS A 15 40.35 -13.14 -26.48
N ASP A 16 40.77 -11.88 -26.47
CA ASP A 16 40.43 -10.87 -27.49
C ASP A 16 38.92 -10.80 -27.76
N ASP A 17 38.15 -10.84 -26.66
CA ASP A 17 36.69 -10.93 -26.68
C ASP A 17 36.08 -9.98 -25.63
N ASP A 18 35.59 -8.84 -26.10
CA ASP A 18 34.95 -7.81 -25.27
C ASP A 18 33.60 -8.27 -24.69
N SER A 19 32.95 -9.29 -25.27
CA SER A 19 31.65 -9.76 -24.79
C SER A 19 31.71 -10.27 -23.36
N ILE A 20 32.84 -10.84 -22.95
CA ILE A 20 33.09 -11.36 -21.60
C ILE A 20 32.93 -10.25 -20.55
N PHE A 21 33.54 -9.09 -20.81
CA PHE A 21 33.49 -7.96 -19.88
C PHE A 21 32.14 -7.25 -19.94
N ILE A 22 31.54 -7.13 -21.13
CA ILE A 22 30.22 -6.54 -21.32
C ILE A 22 29.15 -7.35 -20.55
N ASP A 23 29.16 -8.67 -20.67
CA ASP A 23 28.23 -9.56 -19.98
C ASP A 23 28.42 -9.49 -18.47
N PHE A 24 29.68 -9.43 -18.00
CA PHE A 24 29.96 -9.22 -16.57
C PHE A 24 29.34 -7.90 -16.07
N MET A 25 29.55 -6.80 -16.79
CA MET A 25 29.03 -5.48 -16.41
C MET A 25 27.50 -5.44 -16.45
N LEU A 26 26.87 -6.01 -17.48
CA LEU A 26 25.41 -6.11 -17.58
C LEU A 26 24.81 -6.88 -16.41
N ASN A 27 25.38 -8.03 -16.07
CA ASN A 27 24.93 -8.82 -14.92
C ASN A 27 25.14 -8.09 -13.60
N LEU A 28 26.24 -7.35 -13.46
CA LEU A 28 26.51 -6.55 -12.27
C LEU A 28 25.47 -5.43 -12.11
N HIS A 29 25.18 -4.71 -13.19
CA HIS A 29 24.14 -3.67 -13.18
C HIS A 29 22.76 -4.23 -12.89
N ALA A 30 22.38 -5.36 -13.49
CA ALA A 30 21.11 -6.02 -13.19
C ALA A 30 20.98 -6.39 -11.70
N LYS A 31 22.04 -6.95 -11.11
CA LYS A 31 22.08 -7.26 -9.66
C LYS A 31 21.96 -6.01 -8.80
N HIS A 32 22.61 -4.91 -9.17
CA HIS A 32 22.50 -3.65 -8.43
C HIS A 32 21.08 -3.09 -8.50
N LEU A 33 20.46 -3.04 -9.68
CA LEU A 33 19.08 -2.60 -9.83
C LEU A 33 18.12 -3.47 -9.02
N GLN A 34 18.31 -4.79 -9.04
CA GLN A 34 17.50 -5.69 -8.24
C GLN A 34 17.66 -5.43 -6.74
N LYS A 35 18.88 -5.22 -6.27
CA LYS A 35 19.17 -4.85 -4.88
C LYS A 35 18.53 -3.51 -4.50
N GLU A 36 18.60 -2.50 -5.37
CA GLU A 36 17.96 -1.20 -5.15
C GLU A 36 16.43 -1.33 -5.09
N ILE A 37 15.83 -2.14 -5.95
CA ILE A 37 14.40 -2.45 -5.92
C ILE A 37 14.03 -3.15 -4.61
N GLU A 38 14.81 -4.14 -4.18
CA GLU A 38 14.59 -4.85 -2.92
C GLU A 38 14.74 -3.93 -1.71
N GLN A 39 15.75 -3.06 -1.70
CA GLN A 39 15.94 -2.05 -0.66
C GLN A 39 14.82 -1.02 -0.66
N PHE A 40 14.35 -0.57 -1.82
CA PHE A 40 13.20 0.32 -1.93
C PHE A 40 11.94 -0.36 -1.40
N LYS A 41 11.66 -1.60 -1.80
CA LYS A 41 10.55 -2.40 -1.28
C LYS A 41 10.64 -2.62 0.23
N ALA A 42 11.83 -2.91 0.76
CA ALA A 42 12.05 -3.04 2.19
C ALA A 42 11.85 -1.71 2.93
N SER A 43 12.36 -0.60 2.39
CA SER A 43 12.13 0.73 2.95
C SER A 43 10.67 1.16 2.88
N MET A 44 9.93 0.72 1.86
CA MET A 44 8.48 0.87 1.80
C MET A 44 7.84 -0.01 2.88
N SER A 45 8.24 -1.28 3.02
CA SER A 45 7.73 -2.18 4.06
C SER A 45 7.98 -1.69 5.49
N GLU A 46 9.16 -1.13 5.80
CA GLU A 46 9.50 -0.54 7.10
C GLU A 46 8.77 0.80 7.34
N ASN A 47 8.36 1.50 6.27
CA ASN A 47 7.48 2.67 6.35
C ASN A 47 5.97 2.31 6.18
N ASN A 48 5.63 1.04 5.92
CA ASN A 48 4.28 0.56 5.57
C ASN A 48 3.58 -0.18 6.72
N GLU A 49 3.91 0.11 7.98
CA GLU A 49 2.96 -0.24 9.06
C GLU A 49 1.69 0.63 9.02
N LYS A 50 1.59 1.63 8.11
CA LYS A 50 0.43 2.54 8.05
C LYS A 50 -0.14 2.88 6.67
N MET A 51 0.56 2.56 5.58
CA MET A 51 0.00 2.78 4.24
C MET A 51 -0.82 1.56 3.82
N VAL A 52 -2.10 1.61 4.16
CA VAL A 52 -3.12 0.72 3.62
C VAL A 52 -3.07 0.76 2.09
N ASP A 53 -2.66 -0.33 1.44
CA ASP A 53 -2.67 -0.44 -0.02
C ASP A 53 -4.13 -0.37 -0.50
N LYS A 54 -4.49 0.79 -1.07
CA LYS A 54 -5.84 1.07 -1.58
C LYS A 54 -6.28 0.05 -2.62
N SER A 55 -5.36 -0.49 -3.41
CA SER A 55 -5.68 -1.43 -4.49
C SER A 55 -6.04 -2.80 -3.93
N LEU A 56 -5.30 -3.28 -2.93
CA LEU A 56 -5.56 -4.54 -2.25
C LEU A 56 -6.88 -4.50 -1.49
N LEU A 57 -7.13 -3.45 -0.71
CA LEU A 57 -8.42 -3.30 -0.01
C LEU A 57 -9.61 -3.21 -0.96
N LYS A 58 -9.46 -2.49 -2.07
CA LYS A 58 -10.51 -2.40 -3.08
C LYS A 58 -10.82 -3.78 -3.65
N LEU A 59 -9.80 -4.58 -3.94
CA LEU A 59 -9.95 -5.95 -4.44
C LEU A 59 -10.63 -6.85 -3.39
N GLU A 60 -10.21 -6.79 -2.14
CA GLU A 60 -10.83 -7.54 -1.03
C GLU A 60 -12.31 -7.17 -0.88
N MET A 61 -12.65 -5.88 -0.93
CA MET A 61 -14.04 -5.41 -0.83
C MET A 61 -14.92 -5.88 -1.99
N VAL A 62 -14.37 -5.91 -3.20
CA VAL A 62 -15.09 -6.39 -4.38
C VAL A 62 -15.29 -7.90 -4.30
N ASP A 63 -14.27 -8.64 -3.88
CA ASP A 63 -14.29 -10.11 -3.84
C ASP A 63 -15.11 -10.65 -2.65
N LYS A 64 -14.71 -10.29 -1.43
CA LYS A 64 -15.29 -10.79 -0.17
C LYS A 64 -16.71 -10.30 0.09
N TRP A 65 -16.98 -9.04 -0.26
CA TRP A 65 -18.25 -8.37 0.06
C TRP A 65 -19.11 -8.08 -1.17
N SER A 66 -18.68 -8.49 -2.38
CA SER A 66 -19.40 -8.25 -3.63
C SER A 66 -19.78 -6.77 -3.84
N VAL A 67 -18.94 -5.85 -3.34
CA VAL A 67 -19.18 -4.41 -3.44
C VAL A 67 -18.84 -3.94 -4.85
N LYS A 68 -19.69 -3.08 -5.42
CA LYS A 68 -19.39 -2.47 -6.74
C LYS A 68 -18.04 -1.72 -6.69
N PRO A 69 -17.18 -1.83 -7.71
CA PRO A 69 -15.85 -1.21 -7.69
C PRO A 69 -15.85 0.29 -7.35
N THR A 70 -16.83 1.04 -7.86
CA THR A 70 -16.97 2.48 -7.60
C THR A 70 -17.40 2.81 -6.17
N LEU A 71 -18.10 1.89 -5.50
CA LEU A 71 -18.41 2.03 -4.08
C LEU A 71 -17.22 1.61 -3.23
N ALA A 72 -16.51 0.54 -3.60
CA ALA A 72 -15.29 0.10 -2.91
C ALA A 72 -14.23 1.21 -2.90
N GLU A 73 -14.02 1.92 -4.02
CA GLU A 73 -13.14 3.10 -4.07
C GLU A 73 -13.46 4.13 -2.98
N LYS A 74 -14.75 4.51 -2.87
CA LYS A 74 -15.17 5.48 -1.85
C LYS A 74 -14.95 4.99 -0.43
N LEU A 75 -15.21 3.70 -0.16
CA LEU A 75 -15.01 3.12 1.17
C LEU A 75 -13.51 3.06 1.53
N VAL A 76 -12.66 2.70 0.57
CA VAL A 76 -11.20 2.70 0.74
C VAL A 76 -10.64 4.10 0.97
N ASP A 77 -11.15 5.11 0.26
CA ASP A 77 -10.74 6.50 0.49
C ASP A 77 -11.08 6.99 1.90
N ILE A 78 -12.19 6.53 2.47
CA ILE A 78 -12.54 6.82 3.86
C ILE A 78 -11.57 6.15 4.82
N LEU A 79 -11.25 4.87 4.62
CA LEU A 79 -10.29 4.13 5.45
C LEU A 79 -8.90 4.77 5.40
N HIS A 80 -8.47 5.19 4.21
CA HIS A 80 -7.21 5.91 4.04
C HIS A 80 -7.25 7.29 4.72
N PHE A 81 -8.35 8.02 4.63
CA PHE A 81 -8.50 9.28 5.38
C PHE A 81 -8.47 9.09 6.91
N MET A 82 -8.85 7.90 7.38
CA MET A 82 -8.83 7.53 8.79
C MET A 82 -7.49 6.97 9.27
N SER A 83 -6.55 6.58 8.40
CA SER A 83 -5.25 6.03 8.83
C SER A 83 -4.46 6.99 9.71
N ASP A 84 -4.66 8.29 9.51
CA ASP A 84 -3.94 9.35 10.23
C ASP A 84 -4.75 9.90 11.43
N LYS A 85 -5.93 9.34 11.73
CA LYS A 85 -6.83 9.81 12.80
C LYS A 85 -7.14 8.70 13.79
N SER A 86 -7.17 9.04 15.07
CA SER A 86 -7.58 8.10 16.13
C SER A 86 -9.07 7.73 16.04
N GLN A 87 -9.92 8.66 15.60
CA GLN A 87 -11.34 8.46 15.37
C GLN A 87 -11.91 9.50 14.39
N ILE A 88 -13.10 9.22 13.86
CA ILE A 88 -13.85 10.15 13.00
C ILE A 88 -15.33 10.18 13.38
N THR A 89 -15.99 11.30 13.08
CA THR A 89 -17.43 11.52 13.18
C THR A 89 -18.09 11.54 11.80
N THR A 90 -19.43 11.44 11.76
CA THR A 90 -20.16 11.57 10.48
C THR A 90 -19.97 12.96 9.88
N GLU A 91 -19.93 13.99 10.72
CA GLU A 91 -19.83 15.39 10.35
C GLU A 91 -18.48 15.72 9.69
N GLU A 92 -17.40 15.14 10.18
CA GLU A 92 -16.06 15.28 9.56
C GLU A 92 -16.03 14.67 8.16
N LEU A 93 -16.68 13.51 7.97
CA LEU A 93 -16.81 12.86 6.68
C LEU A 93 -17.62 13.68 5.68
N VAL A 94 -18.75 14.24 6.13
CA VAL A 94 -19.58 15.15 5.33
C VAL A 94 -18.78 16.36 4.88
N ARG A 95 -18.00 16.96 5.78
CA ARG A 95 -17.16 18.14 5.47
C ARG A 95 -16.01 17.82 4.53
N HIS A 96 -15.34 16.68 4.71
CA HIS A 96 -14.14 16.35 3.94
C HIS A 96 -14.46 15.82 2.53
N PHE A 97 -15.49 14.98 2.40
CA PHE A 97 -15.83 14.31 1.15
C PHE A 97 -17.05 14.91 0.43
N ASP A 98 -17.65 15.96 0.99
CA ASP A 98 -18.88 16.59 0.49
C ASP A 98 -20.03 15.58 0.29
N PHE A 99 -20.12 14.59 1.18
CA PHE A 99 -21.17 13.59 1.15
C PHE A 99 -22.44 14.13 1.81
N ALA A 100 -23.60 13.74 1.27
CA ALA A 100 -24.85 13.88 2.01
C ALA A 100 -24.76 13.14 3.37
N PRO A 101 -25.33 13.68 4.47
CA PRO A 101 -25.24 13.05 5.79
C PRO A 101 -25.74 11.60 5.84
N THR A 102 -26.77 11.28 5.05
CA THR A 102 -27.31 9.92 4.93
C THR A 102 -26.33 8.97 4.25
N THR A 103 -25.60 9.45 3.24
CA THR A 103 -24.54 8.71 2.54
C THR A 103 -23.34 8.45 3.46
N ALA A 104 -22.87 9.47 4.18
CA ALA A 104 -21.78 9.31 5.14
C ALA A 104 -22.12 8.27 6.21
N LYS A 105 -23.32 8.34 6.81
CA LYS A 105 -23.82 7.34 7.77
C LYS A 105 -23.87 5.94 7.18
N ARG A 106 -24.32 5.81 5.92
CA ARG A 106 -24.39 4.54 5.22
C ARG A 106 -23.00 3.93 5.04
N TYR A 107 -22.02 4.70 4.56
CA TYR A 107 -20.65 4.22 4.34
C TYR A 107 -19.98 3.81 5.64
N LEU A 108 -20.09 4.63 6.69
CA LEU A 108 -19.59 4.28 8.02
C LEU A 108 -20.20 2.99 8.55
N ARG A 109 -21.52 2.81 8.37
CA ARG A 109 -22.22 1.58 8.75
C ARG A 109 -21.70 0.37 7.95
N GLN A 110 -21.52 0.49 6.64
CA GLN A 110 -20.98 -0.61 5.84
C GLN A 110 -19.56 -0.98 6.28
N LEU A 111 -18.70 0.00 6.52
CA LEU A 111 -17.35 -0.25 7.02
C LEU A 111 -17.33 -0.91 8.41
N THR A 112 -18.30 -0.59 9.27
CA THR A 112 -18.50 -1.31 10.54
C THR A 112 -19.00 -2.74 10.33
N GLU A 113 -19.96 -2.96 9.43
CA GLU A 113 -20.49 -4.28 9.08
C GLU A 113 -19.41 -5.19 8.47
N PHE A 114 -18.51 -4.61 7.68
CA PHE A 114 -17.38 -5.31 7.06
C PHE A 114 -16.22 -5.57 8.04
N GLY A 115 -16.30 -5.04 9.27
CA GLY A 115 -15.30 -5.24 10.30
C GLY A 115 -14.11 -4.30 10.27
N TYR A 116 -14.06 -3.33 9.34
CA TYR A 116 -12.96 -2.37 9.26
C TYR A 116 -13.04 -1.28 10.34
N LEU A 117 -14.24 -0.94 10.81
CA LEU A 117 -14.47 0.09 11.82
C LEU A 117 -15.20 -0.43 13.06
N GLU A 118 -14.91 0.16 14.20
CA GLU A 118 -15.70 0.02 15.43
C GLU A 118 -16.44 1.32 15.74
N ALA A 119 -17.75 1.23 15.93
CA ALA A 119 -18.57 2.36 16.35
C ALA A 119 -18.53 2.52 17.87
N MET A 120 -18.20 3.72 18.35
CA MET A 120 -18.15 4.08 19.76
C MET A 120 -19.10 5.24 20.08
N GLY A 121 -19.56 5.32 21.32
CA GLY A 121 -20.44 6.39 21.80
C GLY A 121 -21.94 6.19 21.49
N GLY A 122 -22.77 7.05 22.09
CA GLY A 122 -24.23 7.03 21.93
C GLY A 122 -24.68 7.62 20.59
N ASN A 123 -25.95 7.41 20.20
CA ASN A 123 -26.49 7.82 18.88
C ASN A 123 -26.23 9.29 18.49
N LYS A 124 -26.17 10.22 19.45
CA LYS A 124 -25.90 11.65 19.19
C LYS A 124 -24.40 12.00 19.05
N ASN A 125 -23.52 11.20 19.65
CA ASN A 125 -22.08 11.44 19.70
C ASN A 125 -21.31 10.22 19.15
N ARG A 126 -21.86 9.58 18.11
CA ARG A 126 -21.27 8.36 17.56
C ARG A 126 -19.99 8.70 16.80
N CYS A 127 -18.89 8.12 17.23
CA CYS A 127 -17.60 8.17 16.55
C CYS A 127 -17.20 6.78 16.07
N TYR A 128 -16.26 6.74 15.14
CA TYR A 128 -15.79 5.51 14.51
C TYR A 128 -14.27 5.49 14.59
N LYS A 129 -13.70 4.35 14.98
CA LYS A 129 -12.25 4.12 15.00
C LYS A 129 -11.93 2.92 14.11
N LEU A 130 -10.70 2.88 13.58
CA LEU A 130 -10.20 1.69 12.90
C LEU A 130 -10.18 0.53 13.90
N LYS A 131 -10.62 -0.65 13.46
CA LYS A 131 -10.55 -1.85 14.29
C LYS A 131 -9.10 -2.33 14.32
N GLU A 132 -8.45 -2.26 15.47
CA GLU A 132 -7.13 -2.87 15.66
C GLU A 132 -7.29 -4.40 15.64
N GLY A 133 -6.92 -5.04 14.52
CA GLY A 133 -6.86 -6.51 14.47
C GLY A 133 -6.94 -7.19 13.11
N GLU A 134 -7.41 -6.55 12.04
CA GLU A 134 -7.61 -7.25 10.74
C GLU A 134 -7.38 -6.35 9.51
N LEU A 135 -6.28 -5.61 9.49
CA LEU A 135 -5.72 -5.05 8.25
C LEU A 135 -4.29 -5.56 8.14
N TYR A 136 -4.15 -6.79 7.65
CA TYR A 136 -2.89 -7.42 7.29
C TYR A 136 -2.94 -7.87 5.83
#